data_AF-A0A359E3D4-F1
#
_entry.id   AF-A0A359E3D4-F1
#
_cell.length_a   1.000
_cell.length_b   1.000
_cell.length_c   1.000
_cell.angle_alpha   90.00
_cell.angle_beta   90.00
_cell.angle_gamma   90.00
#
_symmetry.space_group_name_H-M   'P 1'
#
loop_
_entity.id
_entity.type
_entity.pdbx_description
1 polymer ?
#
loop_
_entity_poly.entity_id
_entity_poly.type
_entity_poly.pdbx_seq_one_letter_code
_entity_poly.pdbx_strand_id
1 'polypeptide(L)' 'IYLDTSGESISRRGYRTETSTAPMQETLAASMILASKWKPGNHFINPMCGSGTI' A
#
# COMPACT_ATOMS: atom_id res chain seq x y z
N ILE A 1 -24.98 -16.54 4.33
CA ILE A 1 -23.75 -17.35 4.12
C ILE A 1 -22.85 -16.53 3.21
N TYR A 2 -21.61 -16.27 3.62
CA TYR A 2 -20.62 -15.56 2.80
C TYR A 2 -19.49 -16.53 2.44
N LEU A 3 -18.92 -16.38 1.25
CA LEU A 3 -17.79 -17.17 0.77
C LEU A 3 -16.62 -16.22 0.52
N ASP A 4 -15.47 -16.54 1.08
CA ASP A 4 -14.22 -15.83 0.81
C ASP A 4 -13.65 -16.31 -0.53
N THR A 5 -13.55 -15.41 -1.50
CA THR A 5 -12.97 -15.67 -2.83
C THR A 5 -11.50 -15.27 -2.94
N SER A 6 -10.98 -14.55 -1.95
CA SER A 6 -9.63 -13.99 -1.97
C SER A 6 -8.62 -14.93 -1.33
N GLY A 7 -9.04 -15.65 -0.28
CA GLY A 7 -8.22 -16.60 0.47
C GLY A 7 -7.18 -15.89 1.33
N GLU A 8 -6.24 -15.20 0.72
CA GLU A 8 -5.31 -14.32 1.41
C GLU A 8 -5.82 -12.88 1.49
N SER A 9 -5.35 -12.13 2.50
CA SER A 9 -5.65 -10.70 2.59
C SER A 9 -5.16 -9.97 1.34
N ILE A 10 -6.05 -9.24 0.67
CA ILE A 10 -5.76 -8.44 -0.53
C ILE A 10 -4.67 -7.37 -0.27
N SER A 11 -4.45 -6.98 0.98
CA SER A 11 -3.33 -6.10 1.31
C SER A 11 -1.98 -6.73 0.98
N ARG A 12 -1.85 -8.06 1.05
CA ARG A 12 -0.60 -8.75 0.71
C ARG A 12 -0.45 -8.89 -0.80
N ARG A 13 0.15 -7.89 -1.43
CA ARG A 13 0.41 -7.86 -2.88
C ARG A 13 1.63 -8.67 -3.34
N GLY A 14 2.34 -9.33 -2.42
CA GLY A 14 3.46 -10.22 -2.74
C GLY A 14 4.81 -9.54 -3.02
N TYR A 15 4.91 -8.21 -3.04
CA TYR A 15 6.18 -7.51 -3.27
C TYR A 15 7.06 -7.37 -2.01
N ARG A 16 6.48 -7.54 -0.82
CA ARG A 16 7.20 -7.50 0.46
C ARG A 16 7.81 -8.86 0.77
N THR A 17 9.06 -9.07 0.38
CA THR A 17 9.86 -10.23 0.80
C THR A 17 10.53 -10.01 2.15
N GLU A 18 10.88 -8.76 2.49
CA GLU A 18 11.41 -8.38 3.80
C GLU A 18 10.53 -7.31 4.45
N THR A 19 10.14 -7.57 5.69
CA THR A 19 9.22 -6.72 6.45
C THR A 19 10.04 -5.82 7.37
N SER A 20 9.93 -4.49 7.22
CA SER A 20 10.46 -3.54 8.21
C SER A 20 9.66 -3.65 9.52
N THR A 21 10.13 -3.06 10.63
CA THR A 21 9.59 -3.30 11.98
C THR A 21 8.10 -2.96 12.14
N ALA A 22 7.57 -2.01 11.35
CA ALA A 22 6.16 -1.63 11.36
C ALA A 22 5.76 -0.96 10.03
N PRO A 23 5.52 -1.74 8.96
CA PRO A 23 5.29 -1.17 7.65
C PRO A 23 3.79 -0.92 7.43
N MET A 24 3.44 0.17 6.74
CA MET A 24 2.05 0.57 6.52
C MET A 24 1.26 -0.51 5.75
N GLN A 25 -0.04 -0.71 6.03
CA GLN A 25 -0.86 -1.60 5.20
C GLN A 25 -1.00 -1.05 3.78
N GLU A 26 -0.87 -1.91 2.77
CA GLU A 26 -0.87 -1.55 1.35
C GLU A 26 -2.21 -0.93 0.92
N THR A 27 -3.32 -1.38 1.52
CA THR A 27 -4.65 -0.81 1.30
C THR A 27 -4.75 0.62 1.84
N LEU A 28 -4.12 0.90 2.98
CA LEU A 28 -4.05 2.24 3.56
C LEU A 28 -3.17 3.15 2.69
N ALA A 29 -2.00 2.69 2.27
CA ALA A 29 -1.13 3.44 1.37
C ALA A 29 -1.84 3.83 0.05
N ALA A 30 -2.57 2.88 -0.56
CA ALA A 30 -3.38 3.15 -1.74
C ALA A 30 -4.47 4.22 -1.49
N SER A 31 -5.14 4.17 -0.33
CA SER A 31 -6.13 5.18 0.04
C SER A 31 -5.52 6.58 0.22
N MET A 32 -4.29 6.67 0.74
CA MET A 32 -3.59 7.96 0.91
C MET A 32 -3.23 8.58 -0.44
N ILE A 33 -2.79 7.78 -1.42
CA ILE A 33 -2.54 8.27 -2.79
C ILE A 33 -3.85 8.79 -3.40
N LEU A 34 -4.95 8.05 -3.28
CA LEU A 34 -6.26 8.48 -3.78
C LEU A 34 -6.72 9.79 -3.11
N ALA A 35 -6.54 9.91 -1.79
CA ALA A 35 -6.90 11.09 -1.02
C ALA A 35 -6.00 12.30 -1.35
N SER A 36 -4.74 12.08 -1.71
CA SER A 36 -3.78 13.13 -2.07
C SER A 36 -4.13 13.86 -3.37
N LYS A 37 -5.08 13.35 -4.15
CA LYS A 37 -5.45 13.84 -5.50
C LYS A 37 -4.26 13.91 -6.46
N TRP A 38 -3.19 13.19 -6.15
CA TRP A 38 -2.06 13.04 -7.04
C TRP A 38 -2.49 12.33 -8.33
N LYS A 39 -1.89 12.74 -9.45
CA LYS A 39 -2.16 12.18 -10.77
C LYS A 39 -0.88 11.57 -11.35
N PRO A 40 -0.96 10.41 -12.01
CA PRO A 40 0.16 9.85 -12.75
C PRO A 40 0.78 10.90 -13.70
N GLY A 41 2.10 11.00 -13.69
CA GLY A 41 2.86 12.00 -14.47
C GLY A 41 3.27 13.25 -13.68
N ASN A 42 2.68 13.51 -12.51
CA ASN A 42 3.15 14.55 -11.59
C ASN A 42 4.25 13.99 -10.68
N HIS A 43 5.17 14.85 -10.22
CA HIS A 43 6.15 14.44 -9.21
C HIS A 43 5.44 14.02 -7.91
N PHE A 44 5.91 12.92 -7.32
CA PHE A 44 5.47 12.42 -6.03
C PHE A 44 6.70 12.25 -5.14
N ILE A 45 6.74 12.95 -4.01
CA ILE A 45 7.90 12.94 -3.11
C ILE A 45 7.40 12.64 -1.70
N ASN A 46 7.86 11.53 -1.14
CA ASN A 46 7.71 11.19 0.26
C ASN A 46 9.09 11.25 0.95
N PRO A 47 9.41 12.31 1.71
CA PRO A 47 10.73 12.47 2.32
C PRO A 47 11.00 11.49 3.47
N MET A 48 9.98 10.76 3.94
CA MET A 48 10.08 9.79 5.03
C MET A 48 9.48 8.44 4.62
N CYS A 49 9.98 7.89 3.51
CA CYS A 49 9.36 6.76 2.82
C CYS A 49 9.43 5.40 3.57
N GLY A 50 10.31 5.28 4.57
CA GLY A 50 10.45 4.04 5.36
C GLY A 50 10.58 2.80 4.47
N SER A 51 9.62 1.87 4.58
CA SER A 51 9.56 0.64 3.77
C SER A 51 9.06 0.83 2.32
N GLY A 52 8.89 2.05 1.82
CA GLY A 52 8.56 2.26 0.40
C GLY A 52 7.13 1.87 0.00
N THR A 53 6.15 2.05 0.89
CA THR A 53 4.77 1.55 0.67
C THR A 53 3.85 2.55 -0.01
N ILE A 54 4.12 3.84 0.18
CA ILE A 54 3.48 4.97 -0.49
C ILE A 54 4.45 5.47 -1.57
#